data_AF-A0A6P5LX12-F1
#
_entry.id   AF-A0A6P5LX12-F1
#
_cell.length_a   1.000
_cell.length_b   1.000
_cell.length_c   1.000
_cell.angle_alpha   90.00
_cell.angle_beta   90.00
_cell.angle_gamma   90.00
#
_symmetry.space_group_name_H-M   'P 1'
#
loop_
_entity.id
_entity.type
_entity.pdbx_description
1 polymer ?
#
loop_
_entity_poly.entity_id
_entity_poly.type
_entity_poly.pdbx_seq_one_letter_code
_entity_poly.pdbx_strand_id
1 'polypeptide(L)'
;MSTTSGSQRIVRMKSMIKGVGRSVSSEKVKKSMTSILADSSKSMRTDRNTYVGNRFVHVKNPHLDSMDEDILYHLDLGTKTHNLPAMFGDVKFVCVGGSPNRMKAFALFIRKELGLEGSEEDIQDICAGTDRYCMYKAGPVLSVSHGMGIPSISIMLHGLIKLLYYAKCYDVTIIRIGTSGGIGIEPGSVVITDTAVDSFFKPQFEQIILDTVVTQSTELDKELAEELLNCSKEIPDFPTLIGHTMCTYDFYEGQGRLDGALCSFSNEKKLDYLQRAYKTGNRNIEMESSVFAAMCGLCGLKDKGEDGQQDRP
;
A
#
# COMPACT_ATOMS: atom_id res chain seq x y z
N MET A 1 -19.50 18.09 -4.94
CA MET A 1 -20.33 17.43 -3.92
C MET A 1 -20.97 16.19 -4.53
N SER A 2 -20.37 15.02 -4.36
CA SER A 2 -21.09 13.75 -4.35
C SER A 2 -20.45 12.91 -3.25
N THR A 3 -21.24 12.53 -2.27
CA THR A 3 -20.84 11.59 -1.22
C THR A 3 -20.63 10.24 -1.91
N THR A 4 -19.38 9.81 -2.04
CA THR A 4 -19.03 8.47 -2.52
C THR A 4 -19.68 7.46 -1.57
N SER A 5 -20.77 6.84 -2.00
CA SER A 5 -21.48 5.84 -1.21
C SER A 5 -20.54 4.68 -0.86
N GLY A 6 -20.69 4.11 0.35
CA GLY A 6 -19.87 2.98 0.81
C GLY A 6 -19.82 1.81 -0.18
N SER A 7 -20.85 1.64 -1.02
CA SER A 7 -20.89 0.65 -2.09
C SER A 7 -19.79 0.83 -3.16
N GLN A 8 -19.43 2.06 -3.54
CA GLN A 8 -18.36 2.30 -4.52
C GLN A 8 -16.95 2.06 -3.94
N ARG A 9 -16.76 2.32 -2.64
CA ARG A 9 -15.50 2.01 -1.93
C ARG A 9 -15.26 0.51 -1.84
N ILE A 10 -16.30 -0.25 -1.51
CA ILE A 10 -16.27 -1.71 -1.45
C ILE A 10 -15.96 -2.32 -2.83
N VAL A 11 -16.58 -1.83 -3.91
CA VAL A 11 -16.25 -2.30 -5.28
C VAL A 11 -14.78 -2.05 -5.62
N ARG A 12 -14.23 -0.87 -5.28
CA ARG A 12 -12.83 -0.53 -5.52
C ARG A 12 -11.85 -1.41 -4.73
N MET A 13 -12.13 -1.64 -3.44
CA MET A 13 -11.30 -2.51 -2.60
C MET A 13 -11.40 -3.98 -3.03
N LYS A 14 -12.57 -4.44 -3.48
CA LYS A 14 -12.75 -5.78 -4.07
C LYS A 14 -11.92 -5.97 -5.33
N SER A 15 -11.93 -4.98 -6.23
CA SER A 15 -11.08 -5.02 -7.42
C SER A 15 -9.60 -4.99 -7.03
N MET A 16 -9.19 -4.21 -6.02
CA MET A 16 -7.81 -4.22 -5.53
C MET A 16 -7.35 -5.63 -5.12
N ILE A 17 -8.15 -6.33 -4.32
CA ILE A 17 -7.83 -7.69 -3.83
C ILE A 17 -7.84 -8.72 -4.98
N LYS A 18 -8.82 -8.65 -5.90
CA LYS A 18 -8.85 -9.52 -7.09
C LYS A 18 -7.64 -9.31 -8.01
N GLY A 19 -7.15 -8.07 -8.11
CA GLY A 19 -5.94 -7.73 -8.86
C GLY A 19 -4.67 -8.35 -8.25
N VAL A 20 -4.57 -8.40 -6.92
CA VAL A 20 -3.49 -9.10 -6.21
C VAL A 20 -3.49 -10.59 -6.55
N GLY A 21 -4.65 -11.25 -6.46
CA GLY A 21 -4.78 -12.69 -6.69
C GLY A 21 -4.50 -13.17 -8.11
N ARG A 22 -4.84 -12.37 -9.13
CA ARG A 22 -4.58 -12.73 -10.54
C ARG A 22 -3.10 -12.64 -10.93
N SER A 23 -2.28 -11.91 -10.18
CA SER A 23 -0.82 -11.86 -10.42
C SER A 23 -0.07 -13.13 -9.99
N VAL A 24 -0.77 -14.11 -9.39
CA VAL A 24 -0.21 -15.37 -8.85
C VAL A 24 -0.56 -16.61 -9.70
N SER A 25 -1.39 -16.49 -10.74
CA SER A 25 -1.77 -17.64 -11.57
C SER A 25 -1.97 -17.26 -13.05
N SER A 26 -0.92 -17.41 -13.86
CA SER A 26 -1.09 -17.59 -15.31
C SER A 26 -1.63 -19.00 -15.58
N GLU A 27 -2.66 -19.08 -16.44
CA GLU A 27 -3.32 -20.31 -16.90
C GLU A 27 -4.19 -21.07 -15.89
N LYS A 28 -5.41 -20.57 -15.59
CA LYS A 28 -6.64 -21.42 -15.55
C LYS A 28 -7.99 -20.79 -15.23
N VAL A 29 -8.17 -19.46 -15.17
CA VAL A 29 -9.52 -18.90 -14.86
C VAL A 29 -10.11 -18.14 -16.03
N LYS A 30 -10.56 -18.89 -17.06
CA LYS A 30 -11.33 -18.39 -18.20
C LYS A 30 -12.83 -18.73 -18.12
N LYS A 31 -13.36 -19.10 -16.95
CA LYS A 31 -14.79 -19.35 -16.74
C LYS A 31 -15.22 -18.91 -15.35
N SER A 32 -15.78 -17.71 -15.25
CA SER A 32 -16.98 -17.39 -14.44
C SER A 32 -17.24 -15.89 -14.54
N MET A 33 -17.95 -15.48 -15.59
CA MET A 33 -18.59 -14.17 -15.69
C MET A 33 -20.10 -14.41 -15.63
N THR A 34 -20.81 -13.42 -15.09
CA THR A 34 -22.28 -13.24 -15.08
C THR A 34 -23.04 -13.84 -13.88
N SER A 35 -22.90 -13.22 -12.71
CA SER A 35 -24.06 -12.78 -11.90
C SER A 35 -23.56 -11.80 -10.83
N ILE A 36 -24.48 -11.06 -10.18
CA ILE A 36 -24.24 -9.98 -9.21
C ILE A 36 -24.14 -8.57 -9.84
N LEU A 37 -25.19 -8.21 -10.60
CA LEU A 37 -25.70 -6.84 -10.67
C LEU A 37 -27.23 -6.90 -10.59
N ALA A 38 -27.75 -7.18 -9.39
CA ALA A 38 -29.12 -6.86 -9.00
C ALA A 38 -29.23 -7.01 -7.48
N ASP A 39 -30.11 -6.19 -6.88
CA ASP A 39 -30.50 -6.13 -5.48
C ASP A 39 -29.52 -5.49 -4.47
N SER A 40 -29.77 -4.20 -4.21
CA SER A 40 -30.42 -3.86 -2.94
C SER A 40 -31.03 -2.47 -3.01
N SER A 41 -32.35 -2.43 -3.18
CA SER A 41 -33.16 -1.27 -2.82
C SER A 41 -33.89 -1.59 -1.50
N LYS A 42 -33.92 -0.59 -0.61
CA LYS A 42 -34.61 -0.50 0.71
C LYS A 42 -33.82 -0.98 1.94
N SER A 43 -33.36 0.00 2.74
CA SER A 43 -33.99 0.34 4.03
C SER A 43 -33.23 1.50 4.68
N MET A 44 -33.89 2.65 4.81
CA MET A 44 -33.37 3.80 5.55
C MET A 44 -33.45 3.56 7.07
N ARG A 45 -32.35 3.81 7.78
CA ARG A 45 -32.39 4.29 9.17
C ARG A 45 -31.37 5.41 9.32
N THR A 46 -31.84 6.45 9.98
CA THR A 46 -31.21 7.76 10.19
C THR A 46 -30.07 7.67 11.19
N ASP A 47 -28.86 8.09 10.82
CA ASP A 47 -27.76 8.27 11.75
C ASP A 47 -27.20 9.69 11.74
N ARG A 48 -26.77 10.07 12.94
CA ARG A 48 -26.52 11.43 13.42
C ARG A 48 -25.38 12.11 12.68
N ASN A 49 -25.57 13.41 12.47
CA ASN A 49 -24.70 14.31 11.75
C ASN A 49 -23.41 14.61 12.57
N THR A 50 -22.41 13.74 12.51
CA THR A 50 -21.02 14.09 12.87
C THR A 50 -20.35 14.67 11.63
N TYR A 51 -20.09 15.98 11.62
CA TYR A 51 -19.22 16.60 10.62
C TYR A 51 -17.79 16.05 10.79
N VAL A 52 -17.48 14.97 10.07
CA VAL A 52 -16.10 14.51 9.90
C VAL A 52 -15.49 15.39 8.82
N GLY A 53 -14.67 16.37 9.20
CA GLY A 53 -13.93 17.20 8.25
C GLY A 53 -13.05 16.34 7.32
N ASN A 54 -12.86 16.79 6.08
CA ASN A 54 -11.99 16.11 5.12
C ASN A 54 -10.57 15.95 5.70
N ARG A 55 -10.04 14.72 5.77
CA ARG A 55 -8.67 14.45 6.24
C ARG A 55 -7.68 14.63 5.10
N PHE A 56 -7.10 15.83 4.98
CA PHE A 56 -6.09 16.13 3.97
C PHE A 56 -4.80 15.32 4.21
N VAL A 57 -4.06 15.06 3.14
CA VAL A 57 -2.70 14.50 3.28
C VAL A 57 -1.80 15.57 3.90
N HIS A 58 -1.05 15.20 4.93
CA HIS A 58 -0.15 16.11 5.65
C HIS A 58 1.32 15.78 5.39
N VAL A 59 2.17 16.80 5.52
CA VAL A 59 3.64 16.66 5.48
C VAL A 59 4.21 17.15 6.81
N LYS A 60 5.29 16.52 7.26
CA LYS A 60 6.06 16.92 8.46
C LYS A 60 7.39 17.56 8.07
N ASN A 61 7.32 18.61 7.26
CA ASN A 61 8.50 19.36 6.85
C ASN A 61 8.14 20.86 6.71
N PRO A 62 8.55 21.71 7.66
CA PRO A 62 8.22 23.14 7.64
C PRO A 62 8.90 23.89 6.49
N HIS A 63 9.92 23.31 5.86
CA HIS A 63 10.65 23.97 4.78
C HIS A 63 9.90 23.94 3.44
N LEU A 64 8.97 22.99 3.24
CA LEU A 64 8.27 22.84 1.96
C LEU A 64 7.45 24.08 1.58
N ASP A 65 6.77 24.70 2.55
CA ASP A 65 5.92 25.86 2.30
C ASP A 65 6.73 27.13 1.94
N SER A 66 8.03 27.13 2.22
CA SER A 66 8.95 28.23 1.88
C SER A 66 9.65 28.05 0.53
N MET A 67 9.48 26.91 -0.14
CA MET A 67 10.13 26.64 -1.42
C MET A 67 9.36 27.32 -2.56
N ASP A 68 10.09 28.05 -3.42
CA ASP A 68 9.52 28.63 -4.65
C ASP A 68 9.03 27.55 -5.63
N GLU A 69 9.68 26.38 -5.59
CA GLU A 69 9.40 25.23 -6.44
C GLU A 69 9.88 23.96 -5.74
N ASP A 70 9.15 22.87 -5.93
CA ASP A 70 9.57 21.56 -5.49
C ASP A 70 9.61 20.60 -6.68
N ILE A 71 10.78 20.02 -6.92
CA ILE A 71 11.04 19.06 -7.99
C ILE A 71 10.98 17.66 -7.40
N LEU A 72 9.98 16.90 -7.83
CA LEU A 72 9.82 15.49 -7.47
C LEU A 72 10.68 14.64 -8.41
N TYR A 73 12.01 14.78 -8.29
CA TYR A 73 13.00 14.27 -9.25
C TYR A 73 12.77 12.83 -9.71
N HIS A 74 12.51 11.92 -8.77
CA HIS A 74 12.33 10.49 -9.07
C HIS A 74 10.98 10.14 -9.71
N LEU A 75 10.06 11.10 -9.79
CA LEU A 75 8.75 10.97 -10.41
C LEU A 75 8.65 11.78 -11.71
N ASP A 76 9.69 12.49 -12.12
CA ASP A 76 9.69 13.40 -13.28
C ASP A 76 8.56 14.45 -13.24
N LEU A 77 8.23 14.91 -12.03
CA LEU A 77 7.17 15.90 -11.79
C LEU A 77 7.72 17.11 -11.01
N GLY A 78 7.02 18.23 -11.07
CA GLY A 78 7.40 19.44 -10.34
C GLY A 78 6.25 20.43 -10.21
N THR A 79 6.27 21.24 -9.17
CA THR A 79 5.16 22.17 -8.86
C THR A 79 5.01 23.31 -9.86
N LYS A 80 6.08 23.71 -10.56
CA LYS A 80 5.99 24.69 -11.66
C LYS A 80 5.78 24.07 -13.03
N THR A 81 6.25 22.85 -13.24
CA THR A 81 6.14 22.16 -14.53
C THR A 81 4.78 21.49 -14.72
N HIS A 82 4.06 21.20 -13.63
CA HIS A 82 2.81 20.44 -13.66
C HIS A 82 1.73 21.06 -12.76
N ASN A 83 0.48 21.05 -13.23
CA ASN A 83 -0.67 21.40 -12.40
C ASN A 83 -1.11 20.18 -11.57
N LEU A 84 -0.40 19.95 -10.45
CA LEU A 84 -0.62 18.77 -9.60
C LEU A 84 -2.06 18.66 -9.05
N PRO A 85 -2.73 19.76 -8.62
CA PRO A 85 -4.15 19.70 -8.24
C PRO A 85 -5.06 19.20 -9.36
N ALA A 86 -4.87 19.69 -10.59
CA ALA A 86 -5.68 19.26 -11.73
C ALA A 86 -5.41 17.80 -12.12
N MET A 87 -4.16 17.35 -12.00
CA MET A 87 -3.77 15.99 -12.38
C MET A 87 -4.17 14.93 -11.36
N PHE A 88 -4.11 15.25 -10.06
CA PHE A 88 -4.18 14.24 -8.98
C PHE A 88 -5.18 14.54 -7.86
N GLY A 89 -5.83 15.72 -7.83
CA GLY A 89 -6.70 16.11 -6.71
C GLY A 89 -7.93 15.22 -6.50
N ASP A 90 -8.28 14.38 -7.47
CA ASP A 90 -9.36 13.39 -7.41
C ASP A 90 -8.91 12.01 -6.89
N VAL A 91 -7.62 11.80 -6.64
CA VAL A 91 -7.08 10.53 -6.14
C VAL A 91 -7.65 10.23 -4.75
N LYS A 92 -8.17 9.01 -4.58
CA LYS A 92 -8.69 8.47 -3.31
C LYS A 92 -8.02 7.18 -2.89
N PHE A 93 -7.43 6.45 -3.84
CA PHE A 93 -6.72 5.22 -3.56
C PHE A 93 -5.36 5.24 -4.24
N VAL A 94 -4.33 4.86 -3.50
CA VAL A 94 -3.00 4.65 -4.06
C VAL A 94 -2.60 3.20 -3.81
N CYS A 95 -2.28 2.47 -4.88
CA CYS A 95 -1.72 1.13 -4.79
C CYS A 95 -0.26 1.18 -5.19
N VAL A 96 0.62 0.64 -4.35
CA VAL A 96 2.06 0.62 -4.59
C VAL A 96 2.58 -0.81 -4.61
N GLY A 97 3.56 -1.11 -5.47
CA GLY A 97 4.16 -2.44 -5.55
C GLY A 97 5.52 -2.43 -6.25
N GLY A 98 6.28 -3.52 -6.14
CA GLY A 98 7.70 -3.47 -6.54
C GLY A 98 7.93 -3.29 -8.04
N SER A 99 7.29 -4.13 -8.86
CA SER A 99 7.55 -4.20 -10.31
C SER A 99 6.70 -3.20 -11.10
N PRO A 100 7.31 -2.37 -11.98
CA PRO A 100 6.59 -1.52 -12.93
C PRO A 100 5.53 -2.28 -13.75
N ASN A 101 5.89 -3.44 -14.29
CA ASN A 101 4.98 -4.27 -15.09
C ASN A 101 3.76 -4.73 -14.28
N ARG A 102 3.96 -5.10 -13.01
CA ARG A 102 2.86 -5.47 -12.10
C ARG A 102 1.93 -4.29 -11.86
N MET A 103 2.49 -3.10 -11.65
CA MET A 103 1.69 -1.90 -11.37
C MET A 103 0.97 -1.36 -12.62
N LYS A 104 1.54 -1.55 -13.82
CA LYS A 104 0.85 -1.31 -15.10
C LYS A 104 -0.32 -2.27 -15.28
N ALA A 105 -0.07 -3.57 -15.09
CA ALA A 105 -1.11 -4.60 -15.19
C ALA A 105 -2.24 -4.36 -14.18
N PHE A 106 -1.90 -3.93 -12.96
CA PHE A 106 -2.87 -3.54 -11.95
C PHE A 106 -3.72 -2.33 -12.41
N ALA A 107 -3.11 -1.29 -12.96
CA ALA A 107 -3.83 -0.12 -13.45
C ALA A 107 -4.81 -0.46 -14.58
N LEU A 108 -4.38 -1.29 -15.54
CA LEU A 108 -5.23 -1.81 -16.62
C LEU A 108 -6.40 -2.64 -16.07
N PHE A 109 -6.12 -3.50 -15.10
CA PHE A 109 -7.14 -4.30 -14.43
C PHE A 109 -8.17 -3.42 -13.71
N ILE A 110 -7.75 -2.42 -12.92
CA ILE A 110 -8.64 -1.50 -12.23
C ILE A 110 -9.49 -0.68 -13.20
N ARG A 111 -8.89 -0.18 -14.30
CA ARG A 111 -9.64 0.55 -15.34
C ARG A 111 -10.82 -0.27 -15.86
N LYS A 112 -10.55 -1.54 -16.20
CA LYS A 112 -11.57 -2.48 -16.68
C LYS A 112 -12.65 -2.74 -15.64
N GLU A 113 -12.26 -3.02 -14.40
CA GLU A 113 -13.21 -3.32 -13.31
C GLU A 113 -14.10 -2.11 -12.96
N LEU A 114 -13.59 -0.89 -13.12
CA LEU A 114 -14.35 0.34 -12.90
C LEU A 114 -15.19 0.76 -14.11
N GLY A 115 -15.09 0.05 -15.24
CA GLY A 115 -15.83 0.37 -16.46
C GLY A 115 -15.49 1.75 -17.03
N LEU A 116 -14.24 2.21 -16.87
CA LEU A 116 -13.82 3.51 -17.37
C LEU A 116 -13.70 3.47 -18.90
N GLU A 117 -14.27 4.48 -19.56
CA GLU A 117 -14.24 4.64 -21.02
C GLU A 117 -12.81 4.80 -21.56
N GLY A 118 -12.60 4.48 -22.85
CA GLY A 118 -11.31 4.58 -23.55
C GLY A 118 -10.53 3.27 -23.65
N SER A 119 -9.39 3.29 -24.35
CA SER A 119 -8.61 2.10 -24.72
C SER A 119 -7.58 1.71 -23.65
N GLU A 120 -7.07 0.47 -23.70
CA GLU A 120 -5.94 0.04 -22.87
C GLU A 120 -4.65 0.84 -23.18
N GLU A 121 -4.52 1.35 -24.40
CA GLU A 121 -3.39 2.18 -24.86
C GLU A 121 -3.38 3.57 -24.20
N ASP A 122 -4.50 3.98 -23.59
CA ASP A 122 -4.62 5.27 -22.89
C ASP A 122 -3.90 5.27 -21.53
N ILE A 123 -3.53 4.11 -20.98
CA ILE A 123 -2.74 4.06 -19.73
C ILE A 123 -1.27 4.30 -20.06
N GLN A 124 -0.88 5.57 -19.96
CA GLN A 124 0.49 6.02 -20.12
C GLN A 124 1.22 6.07 -18.78
N ASP A 125 2.53 5.87 -18.83
CA ASP A 125 3.40 6.09 -17.68
C ASP A 125 3.57 7.60 -17.48
N ILE A 126 3.09 8.11 -16.35
CA ILE A 126 3.15 9.52 -16.00
C ILE A 126 4.61 9.93 -15.72
N CYS A 127 5.45 9.00 -15.29
CA CYS A 127 6.86 9.23 -14.99
C CYS A 127 7.79 8.96 -16.20
N ALA A 128 7.28 8.97 -17.43
CA ALA A 128 8.01 8.46 -18.60
C ALA A 128 9.37 9.13 -18.90
N GLY A 129 9.68 10.31 -18.35
CA GLY A 129 11.01 10.92 -18.48
C GLY A 129 12.06 10.36 -17.51
N THR A 130 11.70 9.41 -16.65
CA THR A 130 12.63 8.71 -15.75
C THR A 130 12.44 7.19 -15.79
N ASP A 131 13.46 6.45 -15.37
CA ASP A 131 13.44 4.98 -15.24
C ASP A 131 13.33 4.53 -13.76
N ARG A 132 13.19 5.47 -12.83
CA ARG A 132 13.28 5.22 -11.39
C ARG A 132 12.00 4.59 -10.84
N TYR A 133 10.85 5.18 -11.16
CA TYR A 133 9.52 4.67 -10.80
C TYR A 133 8.54 4.95 -11.92
N CYS A 134 7.62 4.02 -12.17
CA CYS A 134 6.50 4.19 -13.08
C CYS A 134 5.22 4.51 -12.32
N MET A 135 4.36 5.34 -12.91
CA MET A 135 3.09 5.78 -12.31
C MET A 135 1.97 5.75 -13.33
N TYR A 136 0.84 5.15 -12.96
CA TYR A 136 -0.33 5.01 -13.82
C TYR A 136 -1.58 5.45 -13.06
N LYS A 137 -2.48 6.18 -13.72
CA LYS A 137 -3.73 6.65 -13.10
C LYS A 137 -4.95 6.07 -13.83
N ALA A 138 -5.89 5.52 -13.07
CA ALA A 138 -7.17 5.00 -13.56
C ALA A 138 -8.32 5.59 -12.72
N GLY A 139 -8.88 6.70 -13.19
CA GLY A 139 -9.87 7.48 -12.43
C GLY A 139 -9.28 7.92 -11.07
N PRO A 140 -9.92 7.60 -9.93
CA PRO A 140 -9.45 7.99 -8.59
C PRO A 140 -8.40 7.03 -7.99
N VAL A 141 -7.90 6.06 -8.77
CA VAL A 141 -6.88 5.11 -8.34
C VAL A 141 -5.54 5.45 -8.99
N LEU A 142 -4.52 5.62 -8.17
CA LEU A 142 -3.14 5.81 -8.58
C LEU A 142 -2.34 4.52 -8.32
N SER A 143 -1.58 4.07 -9.30
CA SER A 143 -0.77 2.85 -9.25
C SER A 143 0.70 3.24 -9.44
N VAL A 144 1.57 2.94 -8.46
CA VAL A 144 2.97 3.40 -8.46
C VAL A 144 3.93 2.25 -8.18
N SER A 145 4.97 2.08 -9.01
CA SER A 145 6.02 1.12 -8.72
C SER A 145 7.04 1.68 -7.71
N HIS A 146 7.67 0.83 -6.89
CA HIS A 146 8.64 1.29 -5.91
C HIS A 146 9.95 0.48 -5.82
N GLY A 147 10.19 -0.47 -6.73
CA GLY A 147 11.39 -1.32 -6.70
C GLY A 147 11.42 -2.26 -5.49
N MET A 148 12.62 -2.55 -4.97
CA MET A 148 12.83 -3.48 -3.85
C MET A 148 13.62 -2.82 -2.71
N GLY A 149 13.24 -3.13 -1.48
CA GLY A 149 13.89 -2.72 -0.24
C GLY A 149 13.42 -1.38 0.30
N ILE A 150 13.58 -1.23 1.61
CA ILE A 150 13.31 -0.02 2.40
C ILE A 150 13.84 1.26 1.72
N PRO A 151 15.11 1.33 1.25
CA PRO A 151 15.62 2.56 0.63
C PRO A 151 14.82 2.96 -0.62
N SER A 152 14.50 2.00 -1.49
CA SER A 152 13.78 2.26 -2.73
C SER A 152 12.35 2.73 -2.46
N ILE A 153 11.60 2.07 -1.57
CA ILE A 153 10.23 2.50 -1.29
C ILE A 153 10.18 3.83 -0.53
N SER A 154 11.16 4.15 0.32
CA SER A 154 11.18 5.41 1.07
C SER A 154 11.31 6.64 0.16
N ILE A 155 12.15 6.57 -0.88
CA ILE A 155 12.30 7.64 -1.88
C ILE A 155 10.98 7.85 -2.63
N MET A 156 10.36 6.75 -3.07
CA MET A 156 9.05 6.79 -3.74
C MET A 156 8.00 7.42 -2.83
N LEU A 157 7.90 6.99 -1.56
CA LEU A 157 6.93 7.51 -0.59
C LEU A 157 7.11 9.00 -0.31
N HIS A 158 8.35 9.49 -0.15
CA HIS A 158 8.59 10.92 -0.01
C HIS A 158 8.09 11.73 -1.21
N GLY A 159 8.37 11.27 -2.43
CA GLY A 159 7.87 11.91 -3.64
C GLY A 159 6.34 11.88 -3.72
N LEU A 160 5.74 10.72 -3.46
CA LEU A 160 4.30 10.47 -3.53
C LEU A 160 3.52 11.26 -2.47
N ILE A 161 3.97 11.30 -1.22
CA ILE A 161 3.29 12.03 -0.14
C ILE A 161 3.29 13.53 -0.47
N LYS A 162 4.42 14.09 -0.92
CA LYS A 162 4.49 15.49 -1.37
C LYS A 162 3.58 15.74 -2.58
N LEU A 163 3.54 14.83 -3.55
CA LEU A 163 2.64 14.91 -4.69
C LEU A 163 1.17 15.03 -4.25
N LEU A 164 0.71 14.14 -3.37
CA LEU A 164 -0.65 14.14 -2.84
C LEU A 164 -0.95 15.40 -2.01
N TYR A 165 0.03 15.89 -1.24
CA TYR A 165 -0.06 17.13 -0.49
C TYR A 165 -0.24 18.35 -1.42
N TYR A 166 0.60 18.49 -2.44
CA TYR A 166 0.48 19.60 -3.40
C TYR A 166 -0.78 19.51 -4.24
N ALA A 167 -1.24 18.29 -4.56
CA ALA A 167 -2.50 18.06 -5.25
C ALA A 167 -3.74 18.31 -4.40
N LYS A 168 -3.57 18.62 -3.09
CA LYS A 168 -4.66 18.84 -2.13
C LYS A 168 -5.58 17.62 -1.99
N CYS A 169 -5.01 16.44 -2.09
CA CYS A 169 -5.74 15.19 -1.86
C CYS A 169 -6.20 15.08 -0.39
N TYR A 170 -7.33 14.44 -0.20
CA TYR A 170 -7.91 14.17 1.11
C TYR A 170 -8.61 12.82 1.11
N ASP A 171 -8.72 12.21 2.29
CA ASP A 171 -9.27 10.86 2.49
C ASP A 171 -8.67 9.84 1.51
N VAL A 172 -7.34 9.86 1.42
CA VAL A 172 -6.57 8.91 0.62
C VAL A 172 -6.29 7.66 1.44
N THR A 173 -6.59 6.50 0.86
CA THR A 173 -6.14 5.19 1.36
C THR A 173 -4.98 4.70 0.50
N ILE A 174 -3.88 4.31 1.14
CA ILE A 174 -2.71 3.76 0.46
C ILE A 174 -2.54 2.28 0.82
N ILE A 175 -2.31 1.44 -0.18
CA ILE A 175 -2.17 -0.02 -0.01
C ILE A 175 -0.94 -0.49 -0.76
N ARG A 176 -0.05 -1.19 -0.06
CA ARG A 176 1.04 -1.92 -0.70
C ARG A 176 0.56 -3.31 -1.13
N ILE A 177 0.83 -3.66 -2.38
CA ILE A 177 0.61 -5.00 -2.93
C ILE A 177 1.96 -5.60 -3.33
N GLY A 178 2.23 -6.83 -2.89
CA GLY A 178 3.54 -7.43 -3.02
C GLY A 178 3.54 -8.93 -2.91
N THR A 179 4.74 -9.49 -2.92
CA THR A 179 5.02 -10.91 -2.71
C THR A 179 5.84 -11.08 -1.44
N SER A 180 5.70 -12.22 -0.78
CA SER A 180 6.38 -12.49 0.49
C SER A 180 6.62 -13.99 0.67
N GLY A 181 7.61 -14.36 1.48
CA GLY A 181 7.79 -15.74 1.93
C GLY A 181 6.85 -16.05 3.10
N GLY A 182 6.03 -17.09 3.01
CA GLY A 182 5.13 -17.50 4.08
C GLY A 182 5.82 -18.29 5.20
N ILE A 183 5.36 -18.12 6.44
CA ILE A 183 5.79 -18.91 7.61
C ILE A 183 4.58 -19.64 8.19
N GLY A 184 4.59 -20.98 8.11
CA GLY A 184 3.50 -21.80 8.67
C GLY A 184 2.16 -21.62 7.96
N ILE A 185 2.17 -21.21 6.69
CA ILE A 185 0.98 -21.03 5.85
C ILE A 185 1.20 -21.64 4.46
N GLU A 186 0.12 -22.03 3.80
CA GLU A 186 0.16 -22.65 2.46
C GLU A 186 0.62 -21.66 1.38
N PRO A 187 1.42 -22.08 0.39
CA PRO A 187 1.75 -21.25 -0.77
C PRO A 187 0.50 -20.71 -1.47
N GLY A 188 0.54 -19.43 -1.85
CA GLY A 188 -0.61 -18.73 -2.44
C GLY A 188 -1.54 -18.06 -1.43
N SER A 189 -1.33 -18.27 -0.13
CA SER A 189 -2.04 -17.51 0.92
C SER A 189 -1.71 -16.02 0.86
N VAL A 190 -2.73 -15.18 1.03
CA VAL A 190 -2.59 -13.72 1.15
C VAL A 190 -2.60 -13.33 2.61
N VAL A 191 -1.55 -12.60 3.02
CA VAL A 191 -1.46 -12.03 4.37
C VAL A 191 -1.82 -10.55 4.29
N ILE A 192 -2.83 -10.16 5.05
CA ILE A 192 -3.15 -8.77 5.35
C ILE A 192 -2.38 -8.40 6.61
N THR A 193 -1.48 -7.43 6.50
CA THR A 193 -0.61 -7.03 7.61
C THR A 193 -1.38 -6.16 8.60
N ASP A 194 -1.45 -6.58 9.86
CA ASP A 194 -1.89 -5.74 10.98
C ASP A 194 -0.74 -4.93 11.58
N THR A 195 0.46 -5.49 11.59
CA THR A 195 1.66 -4.85 12.13
C THR A 195 2.88 -5.31 11.35
N ALA A 196 3.67 -4.35 10.87
CA ALA A 196 4.99 -4.65 10.32
C ALA A 196 6.00 -4.72 11.47
N VAL A 197 6.89 -5.71 11.47
CA VAL A 197 7.89 -5.91 12.52
C VAL A 197 9.31 -6.00 11.94
N ASP A 198 10.30 -5.61 12.74
CA ASP A 198 11.71 -5.75 12.39
C ASP A 198 12.21 -7.20 12.53
N SER A 199 13.48 -7.45 12.20
CA SER A 199 14.14 -8.77 12.35
C SER A 199 14.24 -9.26 13.80
N PHE A 200 13.89 -8.43 14.78
CA PHE A 200 13.79 -8.78 16.20
C PHE A 200 12.33 -8.97 16.65
N PHE A 201 11.39 -8.97 15.70
CA PHE A 201 9.95 -9.12 15.88
C PHE A 201 9.30 -7.97 16.65
N LYS A 202 9.92 -6.79 16.64
CA LYS A 202 9.39 -5.58 17.29
C LYS A 202 8.64 -4.70 16.28
N PRO A 203 7.53 -4.07 16.67
CA PRO A 203 6.75 -3.18 15.80
C PRO A 203 7.40 -1.80 15.70
N GLN A 204 8.58 -1.75 15.08
CA GLN A 204 9.36 -0.53 14.98
C GLN A 204 10.14 -0.44 13.66
N PHE A 205 10.38 0.80 13.23
CA PHE A 205 11.27 1.15 12.13
C PHE A 205 12.35 2.11 12.64
N GLU A 206 13.61 1.70 12.51
CA GLU A 206 14.76 2.54 12.87
C GLU A 206 15.31 3.25 11.64
N GLN A 207 15.43 4.58 11.75
CA GLN A 207 16.04 5.43 10.74
C GLN A 207 17.18 6.22 11.37
N ILE A 208 18.31 6.32 10.68
CA ILE A 208 19.38 7.23 11.05
C ILE A 208 19.08 8.59 10.42
N ILE A 209 18.84 9.60 11.25
CA ILE A 209 18.64 10.99 10.82
C ILE A 209 19.85 11.78 11.30
N LEU A 210 20.66 12.25 10.34
CA LEU A 210 22.01 12.76 10.59
C LEU A 210 22.88 11.68 11.26
N ASP A 211 23.18 11.82 12.54
CA ASP A 211 23.96 10.89 13.37
C ASP A 211 23.13 10.25 14.49
N THR A 212 21.81 10.46 14.47
CA THR A 212 20.90 10.01 15.53
C THR A 212 19.99 8.90 15.03
N VAL A 213 19.90 7.80 15.79
CA VAL A 213 18.91 6.75 15.57
C VAL A 213 17.56 7.22 16.08
N VAL A 214 16.58 7.25 15.19
CA VAL A 214 15.18 7.58 15.48
C VAL A 214 14.32 6.37 15.20
N THR A 215 13.52 5.97 16.19
CA THR A 215 12.61 4.82 16.11
C THR A 215 11.17 5.31 15.90
N GLN A 216 10.47 4.74 14.93
CA GLN A 216 9.07 5.04 14.62
C GLN A 216 8.21 3.79 14.78
N SER A 217 6.95 3.97 15.18
CA SER A 217 5.96 2.87 15.19
C SER A 217 5.64 2.40 13.77
N THR A 218 5.33 1.12 13.64
CA THR A 218 4.96 0.45 12.38
C THR A 218 3.61 -0.27 12.48
N GLU A 219 2.76 0.20 13.41
CA GLU A 219 1.36 -0.21 13.45
C GLU A 219 0.66 0.19 12.15
N LEU A 220 -0.16 -0.73 11.64
CA LEU A 220 -1.09 -0.46 10.56
C LEU A 220 -2.51 -0.44 11.12
N ASP A 221 -3.42 0.04 10.29
CA ASP A 221 -4.82 0.10 10.67
C ASP A 221 -5.51 -1.25 10.73
N LYS A 222 -6.12 -1.43 11.89
CA LYS A 222 -6.91 -2.59 12.21
C LYS A 222 -8.24 -2.58 11.46
N GLU A 223 -8.91 -1.42 11.32
CA GLU A 223 -10.21 -1.31 10.64
C GLU A 223 -10.10 -1.61 9.14
N LEU A 224 -9.07 -1.10 8.47
CA LEU A 224 -8.78 -1.36 7.06
C LEU A 224 -8.33 -2.79 6.85
N ALA A 225 -7.51 -3.35 7.75
CA ALA A 225 -7.16 -4.76 7.70
C ALA A 225 -8.42 -5.65 7.78
N GLU A 226 -9.34 -5.32 8.68
CA GLU A 226 -10.64 -6.01 8.79
C GLU A 226 -11.54 -5.79 7.57
N GLU A 227 -11.61 -4.56 7.02
CA GLU A 227 -12.36 -4.25 5.80
C GLU A 227 -11.84 -5.08 4.61
N LEU A 228 -10.51 -5.19 4.47
CA LEU A 228 -9.85 -6.00 3.44
C LEU A 228 -10.12 -7.50 3.65
N LEU A 229 -10.05 -8.00 4.88
CA LEU A 229 -10.35 -9.39 5.20
C LEU A 229 -11.83 -9.71 4.93
N ASN A 230 -12.73 -8.77 5.19
CA ASN A 230 -14.14 -8.96 4.87
C ASN A 230 -14.38 -8.97 3.36
N CYS A 231 -13.68 -8.14 2.59
CA CYS A 231 -13.74 -8.17 1.13
C CYS A 231 -13.21 -9.49 0.55
N SER A 232 -12.18 -10.10 1.15
CA SER A 232 -11.61 -11.35 0.64
C SER A 232 -12.54 -12.55 0.77
N LYS A 233 -13.44 -12.55 1.78
CA LYS A 233 -14.45 -13.61 1.98
C LYS A 233 -15.41 -13.79 0.80
N GLU A 234 -15.54 -12.78 -0.06
CA GLU A 234 -16.36 -12.86 -1.27
C GLU A 234 -15.63 -13.46 -2.48
N ILE A 235 -14.32 -13.74 -2.35
CA ILE A 235 -13.51 -14.32 -3.42
C ILE A 235 -13.31 -15.80 -3.10
N PRO A 236 -13.91 -16.72 -3.89
CA PRO A 236 -13.73 -18.15 -3.66
C PRO A 236 -12.27 -18.56 -3.89
N ASP A 237 -11.84 -19.58 -3.15
CA ASP A 237 -10.50 -20.18 -3.26
C ASP A 237 -9.34 -19.18 -3.07
N PHE A 238 -9.54 -18.20 -2.19
CA PHE A 238 -8.58 -17.14 -1.92
C PHE A 238 -8.16 -17.11 -0.43
N PRO A 239 -7.32 -18.06 0.02
CA PRO A 239 -6.92 -18.16 1.43
C PRO A 239 -6.29 -16.85 1.90
N THR A 240 -6.98 -16.17 2.80
CA THR A 240 -6.58 -14.85 3.29
C THR A 240 -6.62 -14.86 4.82
N LEU A 241 -5.59 -14.32 5.44
CA LEU A 241 -5.51 -14.17 6.90
C LEU A 241 -4.89 -12.81 7.27
N ILE A 242 -5.15 -12.39 8.50
CA ILE A 242 -4.42 -11.27 9.13
C ILE A 242 -3.25 -11.85 9.92
N GLY A 243 -2.10 -11.17 9.88
CA GLY A 243 -0.95 -11.51 10.72
C GLY A 243 0.22 -10.55 10.52
N HIS A 244 1.23 -10.66 11.38
CA HIS A 244 2.39 -9.78 11.33
C HIS A 244 3.27 -10.10 10.12
N THR A 245 3.90 -9.05 9.60
CA THR A 245 4.84 -9.13 8.48
C THR A 245 6.21 -8.70 8.94
N MET A 246 7.21 -9.56 8.78
CA MET A 246 8.59 -9.23 9.10
C MET A 246 9.24 -8.55 7.89
N CYS A 247 9.76 -7.35 8.10
CA CYS A 247 10.44 -6.56 7.08
C CYS A 247 11.95 -6.65 7.25
N THR A 248 12.67 -7.15 6.25
CA THR A 248 14.12 -7.34 6.31
C THR A 248 14.87 -6.41 5.35
N TYR A 249 16.13 -6.10 5.68
CA TYR A 249 17.02 -5.30 4.83
C TYR A 249 17.74 -6.12 3.75
N ASP A 250 17.87 -7.42 3.98
CA ASP A 250 18.50 -8.37 3.07
C ASP A 250 17.54 -9.54 2.78
N PHE A 251 17.54 -10.02 1.54
CA PHE A 251 16.67 -11.10 1.08
C PHE A 251 17.20 -12.49 1.47
N TYR A 252 18.52 -12.65 1.58
CA TYR A 252 19.15 -13.94 1.81
C TYR A 252 19.36 -14.20 3.31
N GLU A 253 20.51 -13.80 3.85
CA GLU A 253 20.84 -14.00 5.26
C GLU A 253 19.83 -13.30 6.18
N GLY A 254 19.35 -12.12 5.79
CA GLY A 254 18.32 -11.37 6.53
C GLY A 254 17.00 -12.12 6.70
N GLN A 255 16.67 -13.05 5.79
CA GLN A 255 15.47 -13.90 5.86
C GLN A 255 15.79 -15.34 6.27
N GLY A 256 17.04 -15.63 6.68
CA GLY A 256 17.46 -16.97 7.06
C GLY A 256 17.54 -17.94 5.88
N ARG A 257 17.78 -17.48 4.65
CA ARG A 257 17.92 -18.36 3.49
C ARG A 257 19.28 -19.05 3.46
N LEU A 258 19.35 -20.22 2.82
CA LEU A 258 20.58 -21.05 2.71
C LEU A 258 21.12 -21.11 1.28
N ASP A 259 20.50 -20.35 0.36
CA ASP A 259 20.77 -20.35 -1.08
C ASP A 259 21.39 -19.03 -1.56
N GLY A 260 21.93 -18.24 -0.64
CA GLY A 260 22.67 -17.02 -0.93
C GLY A 260 24.15 -17.28 -1.25
N ALA A 261 24.83 -16.27 -1.78
CA ALA A 261 26.28 -16.30 -1.96
C ALA A 261 27.04 -16.31 -0.62
N LEU A 262 26.42 -15.79 0.44
CA LEU A 262 26.90 -15.78 1.82
C LEU A 262 25.87 -16.49 2.71
N CYS A 263 26.35 -17.33 3.64
CA CYS A 263 25.52 -18.00 4.62
C CYS A 263 26.35 -18.36 5.85
N SER A 264 26.22 -17.57 6.92
CA SER A 264 26.99 -17.74 8.16
C SER A 264 26.24 -18.52 9.27
N PHE A 265 25.20 -19.27 8.93
CA PHE A 265 24.38 -20.03 9.88
C PHE A 265 23.96 -21.39 9.33
N SER A 266 23.53 -22.29 10.24
CA SER A 266 23.07 -23.63 9.89
C SER A 266 21.55 -23.68 9.66
N ASN A 267 21.06 -24.78 9.08
CA ASN A 267 19.63 -24.98 8.88
C ASN A 267 18.86 -25.03 10.21
N GLU A 268 19.45 -25.55 11.28
CA GLU A 268 18.84 -25.57 12.61
C GLU A 268 18.59 -24.16 13.15
N LYS A 269 19.57 -23.26 12.98
CA LYS A 269 19.42 -21.84 13.38
C LYS A 269 18.34 -21.12 12.57
N LYS A 270 18.25 -21.40 11.27
CA LYS A 270 17.16 -20.90 10.40
C LYS A 270 15.80 -21.34 10.95
N LEU A 271 15.62 -22.64 11.20
CA LEU A 271 14.35 -23.19 11.64
C LEU A 271 13.96 -22.65 13.03
N ASP A 272 14.90 -22.54 13.96
CA ASP A 272 14.66 -21.91 15.27
C ASP A 272 14.18 -20.45 15.11
N TYR A 273 14.86 -19.66 14.29
CA TYR A 273 14.50 -18.26 14.04
C TYR A 273 13.09 -18.12 13.46
N LEU A 274 12.75 -18.90 12.43
CA LEU A 274 11.43 -18.85 11.79
C LEU A 274 10.33 -19.38 12.73
N GLN A 275 10.62 -20.36 13.57
CA GLN A 275 9.67 -20.82 14.59
C GLN A 275 9.41 -19.75 15.66
N ARG A 276 10.44 -19.00 16.07
CA ARG A 276 10.26 -17.86 16.98
C ARG A 276 9.43 -16.76 16.33
N ALA A 277 9.70 -16.42 15.07
CA ALA A 277 8.88 -15.47 14.31
C ALA A 277 7.41 -15.92 14.23
N TYR A 278 7.15 -17.19 13.91
CA TYR A 278 5.78 -17.71 13.86
C TYR A 278 5.04 -17.57 15.19
N LYS A 279 5.74 -17.85 16.31
CA LYS A 279 5.20 -17.75 17.67
C LYS A 279 4.86 -16.32 18.08
N THR A 280 5.51 -15.30 17.50
CA THR A 280 5.17 -13.89 17.77
C THR A 280 4.00 -13.40 16.92
N GLY A 281 3.40 -14.23 16.06
CA GLY A 281 2.29 -13.84 15.19
C GLY A 281 2.71 -13.55 13.74
N ASN A 282 4.01 -13.65 13.42
CA ASN A 282 4.49 -13.44 12.06
C ASN A 282 3.98 -14.54 11.12
N ARG A 283 3.53 -14.14 9.92
CA ARG A 283 3.00 -15.06 8.91
C ARG A 283 3.71 -14.95 7.58
N ASN A 284 4.41 -13.85 7.31
CA ASN A 284 5.20 -13.70 6.11
C ASN A 284 6.42 -12.78 6.29
N ILE A 285 7.29 -12.77 5.28
CA ILE A 285 8.54 -11.99 5.25
C ILE A 285 8.65 -11.26 3.90
N GLU A 286 8.94 -9.97 3.95
CA GLU A 286 9.20 -9.08 2.79
C GLU A 286 10.16 -7.96 3.18
N MET A 287 10.28 -6.87 2.42
CA MET A 287 11.40 -5.91 2.54
C MET A 287 10.99 -4.44 2.53
N GLU A 288 9.71 -4.10 2.73
CA GLU A 288 9.25 -2.71 2.56
C GLU A 288 8.19 -2.27 3.57
N SER A 289 7.53 -3.19 4.27
CA SER A 289 6.35 -2.88 5.10
C SER A 289 6.65 -1.97 6.30
N SER A 290 7.84 -2.05 6.91
CA SER A 290 8.18 -1.26 8.09
C SER A 290 8.22 0.24 7.80
N VAL A 291 9.02 0.67 6.81
CA VAL A 291 9.09 2.08 6.41
C VAL A 291 7.78 2.56 5.78
N PHE A 292 7.06 1.68 5.09
CA PHE A 292 5.74 1.98 4.54
C PHE A 292 4.75 2.36 5.65
N ALA A 293 4.62 1.50 6.67
CA ALA A 293 3.75 1.76 7.82
C ALA A 293 4.16 3.05 8.56
N ALA A 294 5.45 3.17 8.91
CA ALA A 294 5.96 4.33 9.64
C ALA A 294 5.70 5.67 8.92
N MET A 295 6.03 5.76 7.62
CA MET A 295 5.84 7.00 6.86
C MET A 295 4.37 7.35 6.63
N CYS A 296 3.52 6.35 6.36
CA CYS A 296 2.08 6.57 6.16
C CYS A 296 1.41 7.06 7.46
N GLY A 297 1.70 6.40 8.59
CA GLY A 297 1.21 6.80 9.91
C GLY A 297 1.65 8.21 10.29
N LEU A 298 2.91 8.58 10.04
CA LEU A 298 3.42 9.93 10.34
C LEU A 298 2.74 11.04 9.54
N CYS A 299 2.20 10.74 8.36
CA CYS A 299 1.62 11.71 7.43
C CYS A 299 0.07 11.70 7.41
N GLY A 300 -0.55 10.94 8.31
CA GLY A 300 -2.01 10.85 8.42
C GLY A 300 -2.68 10.25 7.17
N LEU A 301 -1.92 9.53 6.35
CA LEU A 301 -2.51 8.70 5.31
C LEU A 301 -3.20 7.53 6.02
N LYS A 302 -4.49 7.35 5.75
CA LYS A 302 -5.22 6.22 6.32
C LYS A 302 -4.55 4.94 5.82
N ASP A 303 -3.85 4.29 6.73
CA ASP A 303 -4.27 2.95 7.05
C ASP A 303 -5.61 3.06 7.81
N LYS A 304 -5.74 3.90 8.87
CA LYS A 304 -6.83 4.23 9.88
C LYS A 304 -6.50 3.82 11.36
N GLY A 305 -7.10 4.54 12.30
CA GLY A 305 -6.75 4.55 13.72
C GLY A 305 -7.09 5.94 14.25
N GLU A 306 -7.80 6.00 15.37
CA GLU A 306 -8.48 7.19 15.88
C GLU A 306 -7.52 8.32 16.27
N ASP A 307 -8.05 9.55 16.15
CA ASP A 307 -7.35 10.80 16.42
C ASP A 307 -6.86 10.84 17.88
N GLY A 308 -5.57 10.60 18.06
CA GLY A 308 -4.85 10.92 19.30
C GLY A 308 -4.86 12.44 19.49
N GLN A 309 -5.69 12.87 20.43
CA GLN A 309 -5.78 14.24 20.92
C GLN A 309 -4.39 14.73 21.33
N GLN A 310 -3.75 15.54 20.49
CA GLN A 310 -2.55 16.28 20.87
C GLN A 310 -2.97 17.44 21.76
N ASP A 311 -2.91 17.23 23.07
CA ASP A 311 -2.66 18.31 24.00
C ASP A 311 -1.31 18.95 23.62
N ARG A 312 -1.39 20.19 23.12
CA ARG A 312 -0.26 21.11 23.15
C ARG A 312 -0.38 21.97 24.42
N PRO A 313 0.73 22.29 25.09
CA PRO A 313 0.73 23.30 26.15
C PRO A 313 0.30 24.67 25.62
#